data_AF-J9GR06-F1
#
_entry.id   AF-J9GR06-F1
#
_cell.length_a   1.000
_cell.length_b   1.000
_cell.length_c   1.000
_cell.angle_alpha   90.00
_cell.angle_beta   90.00
_cell.angle_gamma   90.00
#
_symmetry.space_group_name_H-M   'P 1'
#
loop_
_entity.id
_entity.type
_entity.pdbx_description
1 polymer ?
#
loop_
_entity_poly.entity_id
_entity_poly.type
_entity_poly.pdbx_seq_one_letter_code
_entity_poly.pdbx_strand_id
1 'polypeptide(L)'
;MYAKANDLQFSFTDQSGQPCTLSIATSGNIKKVYAVDLDDWKDYTYESTPNGSISTEYYDRVKCTIGVPEHIVLKLTQGGSEVVKTQVDIELNSIQGEQFDISKSGLNLKANVALNNGYVVNVDRAVYGGNDKEAAVSGTIKKGTTSLATFAVSTTLSGIPSCNLDAFTAEGFGDANTDNITGKNAFVKLDVLGEVQIQGQVSDIRKLADYLEMADDNDDNESQFKSYLNQANSLMKLHLFYDNKATKQADVTFEPFLEDDPYVSYWYCEPVLKFYDGSSFSTFEAFFNDTDFKNVIDAFDKLMQDFDNML
;
A
#
# COMPACT_ATOMS: atom_id res chain seq x y z
N MET A 1 -42.33 0.14 -10.87
CA MET A 1 -41.48 -0.12 -9.68
C MET A 1 -40.26 -0.88 -10.15
N TYR A 2 -39.08 -0.27 -10.12
CA TYR A 2 -37.84 -1.03 -10.29
C TYR A 2 -37.54 -1.70 -8.95
N ALA A 3 -37.39 -3.02 -8.95
CA ALA A 3 -36.93 -3.74 -7.77
C ALA A 3 -35.50 -3.29 -7.46
N LYS A 4 -35.20 -3.04 -6.19
CA LYS A 4 -33.84 -2.70 -5.75
C LYS A 4 -32.95 -3.92 -6.02
N ALA A 5 -31.95 -3.77 -6.88
CA ALA A 5 -30.96 -4.82 -7.11
C ALA A 5 -30.11 -5.00 -5.83
N ASN A 6 -29.81 -6.25 -5.47
CA ASN A 6 -29.00 -6.58 -4.29
C ASN A 6 -27.50 -6.51 -4.59
N ASP A 7 -27.14 -6.49 -5.87
CA ASP A 7 -25.78 -6.44 -6.38
C ASP A 7 -25.73 -5.68 -7.72
N LEU A 8 -24.51 -5.31 -8.12
CA LEU A 8 -24.20 -4.84 -9.47
C LEU A 8 -23.40 -5.94 -10.17
N GLN A 9 -23.81 -6.32 -11.37
CA GLN A 9 -23.20 -7.40 -12.13
C GLN A 9 -22.73 -6.94 -13.51
N PHE A 10 -21.56 -7.43 -13.91
CA PHE A 10 -21.01 -7.29 -15.25
C PHE A 10 -20.79 -8.69 -15.80
N SER A 11 -21.47 -9.03 -16.90
CA SER A 11 -21.34 -10.33 -17.55
C SER A 11 -20.59 -10.20 -18.87
N PHE A 12 -19.68 -11.13 -19.13
CA PHE A 12 -18.84 -11.17 -20.33
C PHE A 12 -18.48 -12.62 -20.67
N THR A 13 -17.75 -12.83 -21.76
CA THR A 13 -17.25 -14.15 -22.18
C THR A 13 -15.74 -14.09 -22.23
N ASP A 14 -15.07 -15.12 -21.73
CA ASP A 14 -13.61 -15.22 -21.81
C ASP A 14 -13.12 -15.63 -23.21
N GLN A 15 -11.79 -15.71 -23.38
CA GLN A 15 -11.16 -16.10 -24.64
C GLN A 15 -11.50 -17.53 -25.10
N SER A 16 -11.86 -18.41 -24.17
CA SER A 16 -12.24 -19.80 -24.44
C SER A 16 -13.75 -19.98 -24.69
N GLY A 17 -14.52 -18.89 -24.66
CA GLY A 17 -15.96 -18.90 -24.85
C GLY A 17 -16.78 -19.19 -23.59
N GLN A 18 -16.16 -19.24 -22.40
CA GLN A 18 -16.89 -19.49 -21.15
C GLN A 18 -17.58 -18.21 -20.65
N PRO A 19 -18.82 -18.33 -20.13
CA PRO A 19 -19.51 -17.20 -19.53
C PRO A 19 -18.85 -16.81 -18.20
N CYS A 20 -18.65 -15.52 -18.01
CA CYS A 20 -18.09 -14.93 -16.81
C CYS A 20 -19.05 -13.88 -16.22
N THR A 21 -19.11 -13.81 -14.90
CA THR A 21 -19.85 -12.75 -14.19
C THR A 21 -19.00 -12.20 -13.06
N LEU A 22 -18.73 -10.90 -13.11
CA LEU A 22 -18.19 -10.10 -12.02
C LEU A 22 -19.33 -9.42 -11.29
N SER A 23 -19.53 -9.73 -10.01
CA SER A 23 -20.58 -9.14 -9.18
C SER A 23 -20.00 -8.42 -7.97
N ILE A 24 -20.53 -7.25 -7.63
CA ILE A 24 -20.28 -6.54 -6.39
C ILE A 24 -21.57 -6.42 -5.58
N ALA A 25 -21.53 -6.89 -4.33
CA ALA A 25 -22.60 -6.75 -3.36
C ALA A 25 -22.11 -5.97 -2.15
N THR A 26 -22.98 -5.15 -1.57
CA THR A 26 -22.68 -4.38 -0.36
C THR A 26 -23.73 -4.67 0.71
N SER A 27 -23.33 -4.65 1.98
CA SER A 27 -24.24 -4.87 3.10
C SER A 27 -23.77 -4.18 4.38
N GLY A 28 -24.59 -4.25 5.43
CA GLY A 28 -24.35 -3.58 6.70
C GLY A 28 -24.76 -2.11 6.68
N ASN A 29 -24.26 -1.35 7.65
CA ASN A 29 -24.46 0.09 7.71
C ASN A 29 -23.71 0.78 6.56
N ILE A 30 -24.19 1.96 6.18
CA ILE A 30 -23.56 2.79 5.16
C ILE A 30 -23.30 4.16 5.77
N LYS A 31 -22.04 4.59 5.74
CA LYS A 31 -21.65 5.95 6.08
C LYS A 31 -21.57 6.80 4.82
N LYS A 32 -22.24 7.93 4.82
CA LYS A 32 -22.15 8.90 3.72
C LYS A 32 -20.91 9.76 3.92
N VAL A 33 -20.10 9.86 2.87
CA VAL A 33 -18.95 10.76 2.79
C VAL A 33 -19.25 11.76 1.68
N TYR A 34 -19.00 13.03 1.95
CA TYR A 34 -19.08 14.12 0.99
C TYR A 34 -18.18 13.81 -0.21
N ALA A 35 -18.73 14.03 -1.41
CA ALA A 35 -17.99 13.85 -2.65
C ALA A 35 -17.76 15.20 -3.35
N VAL A 36 -18.85 15.94 -3.63
CA VAL A 36 -18.78 17.20 -4.38
C VAL A 36 -20.09 17.99 -4.21
N ASP A 37 -19.99 19.31 -4.27
CA ASP A 37 -21.12 20.21 -4.48
C ASP A 37 -21.23 20.51 -5.98
N LEU A 38 -22.38 20.22 -6.58
CA LEU A 38 -22.69 20.65 -7.93
C LEU A 38 -23.54 21.91 -7.85
N ASP A 39 -22.95 23.04 -8.23
CA ASP A 39 -23.61 24.34 -8.26
C ASP A 39 -24.16 24.62 -9.67
N ASP A 40 -25.44 24.94 -9.74
CA ASP A 40 -26.12 25.37 -10.95
C ASP A 40 -26.55 26.82 -10.79
N TRP A 41 -25.91 27.72 -11.55
CA TRP A 41 -26.20 29.15 -11.49
C TRP A 41 -27.66 29.41 -11.90
N LYS A 42 -28.37 30.22 -11.10
CA LYS A 42 -29.78 30.54 -11.33
C LYS A 42 -30.01 31.97 -11.76
N ASP A 43 -29.47 32.91 -10.99
CA ASP A 43 -29.78 34.33 -11.20
C ASP A 43 -28.75 35.22 -10.50
N TYR A 44 -28.83 36.53 -10.74
CA TYR A 44 -28.07 37.51 -9.97
C TYR A 44 -28.91 38.78 -9.73
N THR A 45 -28.75 39.37 -8.55
CA THR A 45 -29.27 40.73 -8.26
C THR A 45 -28.12 41.71 -8.17
N TYR A 46 -28.33 42.91 -8.68
CA TYR A 46 -27.34 43.98 -8.69
C TYR A 46 -27.92 45.25 -8.08
N GLU A 47 -27.22 45.81 -7.09
CA GLU A 47 -27.58 47.06 -6.44
C GLU A 47 -26.41 48.06 -6.52
N SER A 48 -26.67 49.22 -7.12
CA SER A 48 -25.76 50.36 -7.06
C SER A 48 -25.95 51.11 -5.75
N THR A 49 -24.88 51.22 -4.97
CA THR A 49 -24.82 52.01 -3.72
C THR A 49 -23.98 53.28 -3.94
N PRO A 50 -24.11 54.31 -3.08
CA PRO A 50 -23.25 55.50 -3.15
C PRO A 50 -21.74 55.22 -3.03
N ASN A 51 -21.36 54.05 -2.49
CA ASN A 51 -19.97 53.66 -2.23
C ASN A 51 -19.47 52.54 -3.15
N GLY A 52 -20.21 52.18 -4.20
CA GLY A 52 -19.86 51.11 -5.13
C GLY A 52 -21.06 50.24 -5.49
N SER A 53 -20.82 49.08 -6.10
CA SER A 53 -21.87 48.13 -6.47
C SER A 53 -21.76 46.82 -5.70
N ILE A 54 -22.92 46.25 -5.38
CA ILE A 54 -23.04 44.92 -4.76
C ILE A 54 -23.77 44.03 -5.76
N SER A 55 -23.15 42.91 -6.10
CA SER A 55 -23.79 41.81 -6.84
C SER A 55 -23.99 40.63 -5.89
N THR A 56 -25.18 40.06 -5.89
CA THR A 56 -25.49 38.79 -5.23
C THR A 56 -25.85 37.78 -6.29
N GLU A 57 -25.13 36.68 -6.35
CA GLU A 57 -25.41 35.57 -7.26
C GLU A 57 -26.16 34.46 -6.52
N TYR A 58 -27.10 33.82 -7.20
CA TYR A 58 -27.93 32.74 -6.67
C TYR A 58 -27.61 31.45 -7.43
N TYR A 59 -27.41 30.37 -6.67
CA TYR A 59 -27.09 29.05 -7.18
C TYR A 59 -28.01 28.01 -6.53
N ASP A 60 -28.47 27.03 -7.30
CA ASP A 60 -28.95 25.78 -6.72
C ASP A 60 -27.75 24.88 -6.46
N ARG A 61 -27.63 24.38 -5.22
CA ARG A 61 -26.52 23.50 -4.84
C ARG A 61 -27.02 22.09 -4.59
N VAL A 62 -26.48 21.12 -5.32
CA VAL A 62 -26.71 19.70 -5.10
C VAL A 62 -25.51 19.10 -4.38
N LYS A 63 -25.69 18.75 -3.10
CA LYS A 63 -24.66 18.07 -2.31
C LYS A 63 -24.63 16.59 -2.65
N CYS A 64 -23.54 16.14 -3.25
CA CYS A 64 -23.33 14.74 -3.60
C CYS A 64 -22.52 14.04 -2.51
N THR A 65 -22.96 12.83 -2.15
CA THR A 65 -22.27 11.96 -1.19
C THR A 65 -22.07 10.56 -1.78
N ILE A 66 -20.99 9.90 -1.39
CA ILE A 66 -20.73 8.49 -1.68
C ILE A 66 -21.01 7.68 -0.40
N GLY A 67 -21.69 6.56 -0.55
CA GLY A 67 -21.96 5.64 0.55
C GLY A 67 -20.82 4.63 0.71
N VAL A 68 -20.15 4.66 1.87
CA VAL A 68 -19.15 3.66 2.28
C VAL A 68 -19.87 2.59 3.13
N PRO A 69 -20.00 1.35 2.64
CA PRO A 69 -20.65 0.26 3.39
C PRO A 69 -19.69 -0.41 4.38
N GLU A 70 -20.23 -1.10 5.39
CA GLU A 70 -19.44 -1.97 6.28
C GLU A 70 -18.86 -3.19 5.55
N HIS A 71 -19.61 -3.76 4.60
CA HIS A 71 -19.22 -4.99 3.92
C HIS A 71 -19.31 -4.82 2.42
N ILE A 72 -18.24 -5.22 1.71
CA ILE A 72 -18.18 -5.32 0.25
C ILE A 72 -17.76 -6.74 -0.11
N VAL A 73 -18.51 -7.38 -1.00
CA VAL A 73 -18.16 -8.68 -1.57
C VAL A 73 -18.08 -8.53 -3.08
N LEU A 74 -16.88 -8.70 -3.63
CA LEU A 74 -16.63 -8.83 -5.06
C LEU A 74 -16.44 -10.31 -5.38
N LYS A 75 -17.12 -10.80 -6.42
CA LYS A 75 -17.03 -12.20 -6.85
C LYS A 75 -16.91 -12.27 -8.36
N LEU A 76 -15.92 -13.03 -8.83
CA LEU A 76 -15.79 -13.41 -10.24
C LEU A 76 -16.16 -14.88 -10.38
N THR A 77 -17.02 -15.19 -11.34
CA THR A 77 -17.32 -16.55 -11.77
C THR A 77 -16.95 -16.76 -13.23
N GLN A 78 -16.59 -17.99 -13.58
CA GLN A 78 -16.30 -18.47 -14.93
C GLN A 78 -16.93 -19.86 -15.08
N GLY A 79 -17.73 -20.07 -16.12
CA GLY A 79 -18.46 -21.34 -16.32
C GLY A 79 -19.37 -21.71 -15.14
N GLY A 80 -19.85 -20.71 -14.38
CA GLY A 80 -20.66 -20.90 -13.17
C GLY A 80 -19.88 -21.23 -11.89
N SER A 81 -18.56 -21.43 -11.97
CA SER A 81 -17.70 -21.66 -10.79
C SER A 81 -17.09 -20.35 -10.30
N GLU A 82 -16.96 -20.19 -8.98
CA GLU A 82 -16.22 -19.06 -8.40
C GLU A 82 -14.73 -19.20 -8.71
N VAL A 83 -14.13 -18.14 -9.25
CA VAL A 83 -12.70 -18.06 -9.57
C VAL A 83 -11.99 -17.22 -8.53
N VAL A 84 -12.59 -16.08 -8.17
CA VAL A 84 -12.09 -15.15 -7.17
C VAL A 84 -13.25 -14.67 -6.32
N LYS A 85 -13.01 -14.56 -5.02
CA LYS A 85 -13.89 -13.86 -4.09
C LYS A 85 -13.07 -12.94 -3.20
N THR A 86 -13.39 -11.67 -3.25
CA THR A 86 -12.83 -10.64 -2.37
C THR A 86 -13.89 -10.18 -1.40
N GLN A 87 -13.57 -10.20 -0.12
CA GLN A 87 -14.40 -9.67 0.96
C GLN A 87 -13.63 -8.53 1.61
N VAL A 88 -14.28 -7.38 1.79
CA VAL A 88 -13.72 -6.22 2.48
C VAL A 88 -14.68 -5.81 3.58
N ASP A 89 -14.15 -5.73 4.79
CA ASP A 89 -14.87 -5.28 5.99
C ASP A 89 -14.27 -3.94 6.43
N ILE A 90 -15.10 -2.91 6.51
CA ILE A 90 -14.70 -1.52 6.82
C ILE A 90 -15.30 -1.12 8.17
N GLU A 91 -14.46 -0.67 9.10
CA GLU A 91 -14.92 -0.09 10.36
C GLU A 91 -15.34 1.37 10.15
N LEU A 92 -16.64 1.62 10.06
CA LEU A 92 -17.16 2.96 9.74
C LEU A 92 -16.90 4.04 10.81
N ASN A 93 -16.58 3.63 12.04
CA ASN A 93 -16.32 4.54 13.16
C ASN A 93 -15.02 5.34 12.98
N SER A 94 -14.07 4.85 12.18
CA SER A 94 -12.80 5.54 11.92
C SER A 94 -12.98 6.75 10.98
N ILE A 95 -13.98 6.70 10.11
CA ILE A 95 -14.37 7.83 9.25
C ILE A 95 -15.06 8.85 10.17
N GLN A 96 -14.69 10.12 10.17
CA GLN A 96 -15.35 11.15 11.00
C GLN A 96 -16.11 12.16 10.15
N GLY A 97 -17.29 12.59 10.62
CA GLY A 97 -18.14 13.54 9.90
C GLY A 97 -18.64 13.04 8.54
N GLU A 98 -19.19 13.97 7.75
CA GLU A 98 -19.45 13.75 6.32
C GLU A 98 -18.26 14.20 5.46
N GLN A 99 -17.47 15.18 5.88
CA GLN A 99 -16.25 15.60 5.18
C GLN A 99 -15.06 14.73 5.58
N PHE A 100 -14.41 14.11 4.60
CA PHE A 100 -13.16 13.39 4.83
C PHE A 100 -11.99 14.38 4.84
N ASP A 101 -11.48 14.68 6.03
CA ASP A 101 -10.22 15.40 6.22
C ASP A 101 -9.10 14.37 6.40
N ILE A 102 -8.10 14.38 5.53
CA ILE A 102 -7.00 13.40 5.57
C ILE A 102 -6.28 13.46 6.93
N SER A 103 -6.06 14.66 7.49
CA SER A 103 -5.37 14.82 8.79
C SER A 103 -6.17 14.38 10.01
N LYS A 104 -7.48 14.17 9.88
CA LYS A 104 -8.36 13.84 11.02
C LYS A 104 -9.06 12.50 10.89
N SER A 105 -9.35 12.10 9.65
CA SER A 105 -10.09 10.88 9.36
C SER A 105 -9.19 9.67 9.52
N GLY A 106 -9.83 8.52 9.74
CA GLY A 106 -9.17 7.24 9.71
C GLY A 106 -9.91 6.24 8.82
N LEU A 107 -9.18 5.24 8.39
CA LEU A 107 -9.68 4.07 7.71
C LEU A 107 -9.15 2.86 8.46
N ASN A 108 -10.03 1.97 8.91
CA ASN A 108 -9.64 0.65 9.39
C ASN A 108 -10.44 -0.39 8.62
N LEU A 109 -9.75 -1.33 7.98
CA LEU A 109 -10.38 -2.38 7.22
C LEU A 109 -9.64 -3.71 7.36
N LYS A 110 -10.36 -4.76 7.00
CA LYS A 110 -9.83 -6.10 6.74
C LYS A 110 -10.24 -6.51 5.35
N ALA A 111 -9.41 -7.32 4.71
CA ALA A 111 -9.74 -7.89 3.41
C ALA A 111 -9.34 -9.36 3.34
N ASN A 112 -10.10 -10.14 2.59
CA ASN A 112 -9.80 -11.52 2.25
C ASN A 112 -10.00 -11.69 0.75
N VAL A 113 -9.00 -12.19 0.06
CA VAL A 113 -9.08 -12.61 -1.34
C VAL A 113 -8.86 -14.11 -1.39
N ALA A 114 -9.88 -14.86 -1.80
CA ALA A 114 -9.81 -16.29 -2.01
C ALA A 114 -9.84 -16.61 -3.51
N LEU A 115 -8.91 -17.46 -3.92
CA LEU A 115 -8.77 -17.94 -5.29
C LEU A 115 -9.17 -19.42 -5.36
N ASN A 116 -9.77 -19.82 -6.47
CA ASN A 116 -10.30 -21.17 -6.66
C ASN A 116 -9.23 -22.28 -6.69
N ASN A 117 -7.96 -21.92 -6.89
CA ASN A 117 -6.80 -22.80 -6.82
C ASN A 117 -6.27 -22.99 -5.38
N GLY A 118 -7.00 -22.50 -4.38
CA GLY A 118 -6.72 -22.71 -2.96
C GLY A 118 -5.81 -21.67 -2.32
N TYR A 119 -5.39 -20.64 -3.06
CA TYR A 119 -4.68 -19.50 -2.50
C TYR A 119 -5.63 -18.54 -1.79
N VAL A 120 -5.15 -17.99 -0.67
CA VAL A 120 -5.88 -16.99 0.11
C VAL A 120 -4.91 -15.90 0.55
N VAL A 121 -5.24 -14.65 0.24
CA VAL A 121 -4.56 -13.46 0.77
C VAL A 121 -5.47 -12.81 1.80
N ASN A 122 -5.03 -12.76 3.04
CA ASN A 122 -5.68 -12.03 4.11
C ASN A 122 -4.92 -10.75 4.39
N VAL A 123 -5.64 -9.64 4.44
CA VAL A 123 -5.23 -8.41 5.11
C VAL A 123 -5.98 -8.39 6.43
N ASP A 124 -5.32 -8.83 7.49
CA ASP A 124 -5.89 -8.95 8.84
C ASP A 124 -6.13 -7.57 9.48
N ARG A 125 -5.38 -6.58 9.02
CA ARG A 125 -5.50 -5.17 9.42
C ARG A 125 -4.89 -4.28 8.35
N ALA A 126 -5.63 -3.30 7.88
CA ALA A 126 -5.11 -2.14 7.17
C ALA A 126 -5.69 -0.88 7.79
N VAL A 127 -4.82 -0.06 8.38
CA VAL A 127 -5.17 1.12 9.14
C VAL A 127 -4.44 2.34 8.61
N TYR A 128 -5.21 3.41 8.49
CA TYR A 128 -4.75 4.79 8.40
C TYR A 128 -5.46 5.60 9.49
N GLY A 129 -4.72 6.38 10.25
CA GLY A 129 -5.28 7.31 11.23
C GLY A 129 -4.58 8.66 11.12
N GLY A 130 -5.26 9.66 10.55
CA GLY A 130 -4.73 11.02 10.47
C GLY A 130 -4.48 11.62 11.85
N ASN A 131 -5.49 11.55 12.72
CA ASN A 131 -5.41 12.06 14.10
C ASN A 131 -4.41 11.28 14.96
N ASP A 132 -4.47 9.95 14.86
CA ASP A 132 -3.61 9.05 15.63
C ASP A 132 -2.18 8.98 15.06
N LYS A 133 -1.98 9.56 13.87
CA LYS A 133 -0.72 9.55 13.12
C LYS A 133 -0.17 8.13 12.97
N GLU A 134 -1.03 7.21 12.58
CA GLU A 134 -0.69 5.79 12.41
C GLU A 134 -0.97 5.37 10.97
N ALA A 135 -0.07 4.58 10.40
CA ALA A 135 -0.40 3.71 9.29
C ALA A 135 0.14 2.31 9.58
N ALA A 136 -0.69 1.30 9.36
CA ALA A 136 -0.28 -0.08 9.56
C ALA A 136 -0.98 -1.01 8.58
N VAL A 137 -0.27 -2.03 8.12
CA VAL A 137 -0.83 -3.13 7.35
C VAL A 137 -0.25 -4.44 7.84
N SER A 138 -1.07 -5.46 8.02
CA SER A 138 -0.62 -6.82 8.31
C SER A 138 -1.50 -7.84 7.64
N GLY A 139 -0.92 -8.96 7.25
CA GLY A 139 -1.63 -9.99 6.54
C GLY A 139 -0.86 -11.28 6.37
N THR A 140 -1.53 -12.24 5.74
CA THR A 140 -1.01 -13.57 5.47
C THR A 140 -1.37 -14.02 4.05
N ILE A 141 -0.42 -14.65 3.37
CA ILE A 141 -0.64 -15.36 2.12
C ILE A 141 -0.59 -16.86 2.43
N LYS A 142 -1.62 -17.60 2.03
CA LYS A 142 -1.77 -19.02 2.33
C LYS A 142 -2.12 -19.81 1.08
N LYS A 143 -1.78 -21.11 1.09
CA LYS A 143 -2.33 -22.11 0.16
C LYS A 143 -2.85 -23.29 0.97
N GLY A 144 -4.16 -23.52 0.90
CA GLY A 144 -4.82 -24.46 1.81
C GLY A 144 -4.59 -24.07 3.27
N THR A 145 -3.98 -24.97 4.07
CA THR A 145 -3.66 -24.71 5.49
C THR A 145 -2.27 -24.13 5.72
N THR A 146 -1.42 -24.07 4.69
CA THR A 146 -0.03 -23.64 4.83
C THR A 146 0.08 -22.13 4.67
N SER A 147 0.67 -21.46 5.67
CA SER A 147 1.09 -20.07 5.55
C SER A 147 2.36 -19.99 4.73
N LEU A 148 2.30 -19.29 3.60
CA LEU A 148 3.44 -19.08 2.70
C LEU A 148 4.21 -17.83 3.08
N ALA A 149 3.49 -16.74 3.38
CA ALA A 149 4.08 -15.51 3.86
C ALA A 149 3.19 -14.86 4.91
N THR A 150 3.81 -14.22 5.91
CA THR A 150 3.17 -13.30 6.84
C THR A 150 3.92 -11.98 6.79
N PHE A 151 3.20 -10.87 6.68
CA PHE A 151 3.80 -9.54 6.62
C PHE A 151 3.11 -8.62 7.63
N ALA A 152 3.89 -7.70 8.18
CA ALA A 152 3.38 -6.60 8.99
C ALA A 152 4.28 -5.38 8.83
N VAL A 153 3.67 -4.23 8.60
CA VAL A 153 4.32 -2.92 8.61
C VAL A 153 3.49 -2.00 9.48
N SER A 154 4.13 -1.21 10.34
CA SER A 154 3.46 -0.16 11.10
C SER A 154 4.38 1.03 11.25
N THR A 155 3.86 2.24 11.13
CA THR A 155 4.65 3.48 11.19
C THR A 155 3.89 4.60 11.88
N THR A 156 4.62 5.54 12.45
CA THR A 156 4.08 6.80 12.94
C THR A 156 4.17 7.85 11.84
N LEU A 157 3.05 8.37 11.39
CA LEU A 157 2.98 9.37 10.34
C LEU A 157 3.39 10.77 10.85
N SER A 158 4.00 11.54 9.97
CA SER A 158 4.30 12.95 10.19
C SER A 158 4.17 13.73 8.89
N GLY A 159 3.99 15.06 9.00
CA GLY A 159 3.82 15.92 7.83
C GLY A 159 2.48 15.75 7.10
N ILE A 160 1.46 15.15 7.73
CA ILE A 160 0.13 15.00 7.14
C ILE A 160 -0.51 16.39 6.96
N PRO A 161 -0.80 16.84 5.73
CA PRO A 161 -1.47 18.11 5.50
C PRO A 161 -2.92 18.04 5.99
N SER A 162 -3.41 19.11 6.62
CA SER A 162 -4.84 19.27 6.82
C SER A 162 -5.46 19.66 5.49
N CYS A 163 -6.20 18.71 4.90
CA CYS A 163 -6.91 18.92 3.64
C CYS A 163 -8.24 18.19 3.70
N ASN A 164 -9.32 18.93 3.47
CA ASN A 164 -10.65 18.37 3.26
C ASN A 164 -10.75 17.89 1.81
N LEU A 165 -11.46 16.80 1.55
CA LEU A 165 -11.67 16.28 0.20
C LEU A 165 -12.30 17.34 -0.75
N ASP A 166 -13.11 18.26 -0.23
CA ASP A 166 -13.71 19.39 -0.95
C ASP A 166 -12.65 20.32 -1.57
N ALA A 167 -11.45 20.37 -0.98
CA ALA A 167 -10.33 21.13 -1.53
C ALA A 167 -9.76 20.48 -2.82
N PHE A 168 -9.94 19.16 -3.01
CA PHE A 168 -9.50 18.42 -4.20
C PHE A 168 -10.36 18.72 -5.43
N THR A 169 -11.54 19.30 -5.23
CA THR A 169 -12.45 19.74 -6.30
C THR A 169 -12.39 21.25 -6.56
N ALA A 170 -11.57 22.00 -5.82
CA ALA A 170 -11.43 23.45 -5.98
C ALA A 170 -10.44 23.82 -7.11
N GLU A 171 -10.69 24.92 -7.81
CA GLU A 171 -9.72 25.48 -8.78
C GLU A 171 -8.38 25.78 -8.08
N GLY A 172 -7.27 25.34 -8.67
CA GLY A 172 -5.92 25.54 -8.12
C GLY A 172 -5.37 24.43 -7.22
N PHE A 173 -6.09 23.29 -7.08
CA PHE A 173 -5.64 22.16 -6.26
C PHE A 173 -4.28 21.55 -6.70
N GLY A 174 -3.85 21.75 -7.95
CA GLY A 174 -2.56 21.27 -8.46
C GLY A 174 -1.33 21.75 -7.68
N ASP A 175 -1.47 22.77 -6.83
CA ASP A 175 -0.38 23.34 -6.03
C ASP A 175 -0.29 22.77 -4.60
N ALA A 176 -1.15 21.80 -4.22
CA ALA A 176 -1.10 21.17 -2.90
C ALA A 176 0.14 20.26 -2.77
N ASN A 177 1.19 20.76 -2.11
CA ASN A 177 2.39 19.97 -1.81
C ASN A 177 2.06 18.88 -0.76
N THR A 178 1.95 17.63 -1.22
CA THR A 178 1.76 16.44 -0.36
C THR A 178 3.07 15.69 -0.08
N ASP A 179 4.21 16.22 -0.55
CA ASP A 179 5.51 15.55 -0.53
C ASP A 179 6.12 15.45 0.87
N ASN A 180 5.58 16.21 1.83
CA ASN A 180 6.07 16.24 3.21
C ASN A 180 5.55 15.06 4.08
N ILE A 181 4.62 14.24 3.58
CA ILE A 181 4.11 13.08 4.32
C ILE A 181 5.19 12.01 4.42
N THR A 182 5.51 11.58 5.64
CA THR A 182 6.49 10.51 5.86
C THR A 182 6.16 9.65 7.07
N GLY A 183 6.55 8.38 7.00
CA GLY A 183 6.51 7.44 8.12
C GLY A 183 7.81 7.47 8.92
N LYS A 184 7.70 7.62 10.24
CA LYS A 184 8.77 7.53 11.22
C LYS A 184 8.65 6.26 12.05
N ASN A 185 9.78 5.73 12.49
CA ASN A 185 9.83 4.54 13.34
C ASN A 185 9.01 3.37 12.76
N ALA A 186 9.17 3.14 11.46
CA ALA A 186 8.48 2.06 10.77
C ALA A 186 9.02 0.72 11.27
N PHE A 187 8.16 -0.13 11.79
CA PHE A 187 8.47 -1.51 12.11
C PHE A 187 8.05 -2.37 10.92
N VAL A 188 8.94 -3.25 10.48
CA VAL A 188 8.74 -4.13 9.33
C VAL A 188 8.96 -5.57 9.79
N LYS A 189 8.07 -6.46 9.37
CA LYS A 189 8.21 -7.91 9.50
C LYS A 189 7.77 -8.55 8.19
N LEU A 190 8.62 -9.42 7.66
CA LEU A 190 8.32 -10.40 6.64
C LEU A 190 8.75 -11.76 7.17
N ASP A 191 7.88 -12.75 7.04
CA ASP A 191 8.10 -14.13 7.44
C ASP A 191 7.67 -15.01 6.27
N VAL A 192 8.58 -15.80 5.74
CA VAL A 192 8.37 -16.73 4.63
C VAL A 192 8.43 -18.14 5.18
N LEU A 193 7.29 -18.84 5.09
CA LEU A 193 7.09 -20.23 5.51
C LEU A 193 7.39 -20.53 6.99
N GLY A 194 7.64 -19.52 7.84
CA GLY A 194 8.20 -19.70 9.19
C GLY A 194 9.72 -19.89 9.20
N GLU A 195 10.31 -20.21 8.05
CA GLU A 195 11.71 -20.64 7.92
C GLU A 195 12.69 -19.46 7.82
N VAL A 196 12.27 -18.36 7.18
CA VAL A 196 13.10 -17.17 6.97
C VAL A 196 12.30 -15.93 7.34
N GLN A 197 12.85 -15.07 8.18
CA GLN A 197 12.18 -13.85 8.63
C GLN A 197 13.13 -12.66 8.56
N ILE A 198 12.65 -11.54 8.00
CA ILE A 198 13.31 -10.24 8.08
C ILE A 198 12.45 -9.35 8.97
N GLN A 199 13.04 -8.85 10.04
CA GLN A 199 12.33 -8.02 11.01
C GLN A 199 13.21 -6.87 11.45
N GLY A 200 12.60 -5.71 11.68
CA GLY A 200 13.36 -4.58 12.16
C GLY A 200 12.64 -3.26 12.10
N GLN A 201 13.44 -2.20 12.12
CA GLN A 201 12.97 -0.83 12.15
C GLN A 201 13.66 0.02 11.08
N VAL A 202 12.89 0.91 10.46
CA VAL A 202 13.38 2.05 9.68
C VAL A 202 12.95 3.32 10.40
N SER A 203 13.92 4.15 10.82
CA SER A 203 13.62 5.32 11.64
C SER A 203 12.91 6.44 10.86
N ASP A 204 13.18 6.57 9.56
CA ASP A 204 12.65 7.61 8.69
C ASP A 204 12.55 7.11 7.24
N ILE A 205 11.33 6.77 6.79
CA ILE A 205 11.13 6.15 5.46
C ILE A 205 11.50 7.11 4.33
N ARG A 206 11.05 8.37 4.40
CA ARG A 206 11.32 9.35 3.34
C ARG A 206 12.81 9.62 3.20
N LYS A 207 13.51 9.86 4.32
CA LYS A 207 14.98 10.07 4.26
C LYS A 207 15.74 8.85 3.79
N LEU A 208 15.28 7.63 4.12
CA LEU A 208 15.88 6.41 3.58
C LEU A 208 15.79 6.42 2.05
N ALA A 209 14.60 6.68 1.50
CA ALA A 209 14.40 6.79 0.06
C ALA A 209 15.25 7.91 -0.56
N ASP A 210 15.23 9.11 0.03
CA ASP A 210 16.01 10.26 -0.46
C ASP A 210 17.52 9.94 -0.46
N TYR A 211 18.05 9.25 0.55
CA TYR A 211 19.47 8.88 0.57
C TYR A 211 19.82 7.77 -0.43
N LEU A 212 18.89 6.86 -0.75
CA LEU A 212 19.11 5.87 -1.80
C LEU A 212 19.07 6.54 -3.18
N GLU A 213 18.14 7.46 -3.41
CA GLU A 213 18.07 8.28 -4.64
C GLU A 213 19.32 9.16 -4.80
N MET A 214 19.77 9.82 -3.72
CA MET A 214 21.03 10.59 -3.75
C MET A 214 22.25 9.70 -3.97
N ALA A 215 22.25 8.45 -3.53
CA ALA A 215 23.34 7.52 -3.85
C ALA A 215 23.33 7.23 -5.35
N ASP A 216 22.17 6.84 -5.92
CA ASP A 216 21.97 6.56 -7.34
C ASP A 216 22.34 7.75 -8.25
N ASP A 217 21.92 8.97 -7.88
CA ASP A 217 22.27 10.22 -8.58
C ASP A 217 23.78 10.54 -8.57
N ASN A 218 24.57 9.85 -7.74
CA ASN A 218 26.02 10.03 -7.59
C ASN A 218 26.77 8.71 -7.83
N ASP A 219 26.22 7.85 -8.68
CA ASP A 219 26.77 6.54 -9.06
C ASP A 219 28.14 6.61 -9.77
N ASP A 220 28.54 7.77 -10.29
CA ASP A 220 29.87 8.02 -10.87
C ASP A 220 30.92 8.46 -9.82
N ASN A 221 30.50 8.76 -8.59
CA ASN A 221 31.34 9.28 -7.52
C ASN A 221 31.33 8.38 -6.28
N GLU A 222 32.30 7.48 -6.19
CA GLU A 222 32.46 6.50 -5.09
C GLU A 222 32.27 7.12 -3.70
N SER A 223 32.88 8.27 -3.44
CA SER A 223 32.88 8.89 -2.12
C SER A 223 31.48 9.40 -1.75
N GLN A 224 30.79 10.04 -2.69
CA GLN A 224 29.43 10.53 -2.48
C GLN A 224 28.43 9.38 -2.40
N PHE A 225 28.51 8.42 -3.33
CA PHE A 225 27.69 7.20 -3.31
C PHE A 225 27.76 6.51 -1.95
N LYS A 226 28.97 6.18 -1.49
CA LYS A 226 29.19 5.49 -0.21
C LYS A 226 28.76 6.35 0.99
N SER A 227 28.90 7.67 0.91
CA SER A 227 28.44 8.59 1.96
C SER A 227 26.92 8.56 2.12
N TYR A 228 26.17 8.63 1.02
CA TYR A 228 24.70 8.55 1.06
C TYR A 228 24.22 7.15 1.46
N LEU A 229 24.87 6.09 0.99
CA LEU A 229 24.56 4.73 1.40
C LEU A 229 24.77 4.49 2.90
N ASN A 230 25.81 5.07 3.49
CA ASN A 230 26.03 5.04 4.94
C ASN A 230 24.95 5.79 5.71
N GLN A 231 24.46 6.93 5.17
CA GLN A 231 23.35 7.66 5.76
C GLN A 231 22.05 6.84 5.69
N ALA A 232 21.76 6.20 4.55
CA ALA A 232 20.64 5.26 4.39
C ALA A 232 20.71 4.11 5.43
N ASN A 233 21.85 3.44 5.52
CA ASN A 233 22.09 2.36 6.49
C ASN A 233 21.91 2.82 7.94
N SER A 234 22.25 4.08 8.28
CA SER A 234 22.07 4.60 9.64
C SER A 234 20.60 4.70 10.08
N LEU A 235 19.68 4.71 9.11
CA LEU A 235 18.24 4.72 9.36
C LEU A 235 17.64 3.32 9.52
N MET A 236 18.40 2.28 9.20
CA MET A 236 17.94 0.88 9.18
C MET A 236 18.49 0.08 10.36
N LYS A 237 17.62 -0.72 10.96
CA LYS A 237 17.95 -1.78 11.91
C LYS A 237 17.14 -3.01 11.55
N LEU A 238 17.53 -3.65 10.46
CA LEU A 238 16.89 -4.85 9.94
C LEU A 238 17.73 -6.08 10.30
N HIS A 239 17.05 -7.15 10.68
CA HIS A 239 17.69 -8.38 11.12
C HIS A 239 17.09 -9.58 10.40
N LEU A 240 17.96 -10.52 10.04
CA LEU A 240 17.59 -11.82 9.53
C LEU A 240 17.47 -12.83 10.67
N PHE A 241 16.42 -13.64 10.61
CA PHE A 241 16.18 -14.81 11.42
C PHE A 241 15.91 -15.98 10.48
N TYR A 242 16.46 -17.15 10.77
CA TYR A 242 16.17 -18.37 10.02
C TYR A 242 16.26 -19.61 10.92
N ASP A 243 15.89 -20.78 10.39
CA ASP A 243 15.79 -22.07 11.11
C ASP A 243 14.76 -22.09 12.26
N ASN A 244 13.65 -21.36 12.14
CA ASN A 244 12.66 -21.23 13.22
C ASN A 244 13.25 -20.73 14.57
N LYS A 245 14.43 -20.08 14.55
CA LYS A 245 15.08 -19.52 15.74
C LYS A 245 14.59 -18.09 15.99
N ALA A 246 14.28 -17.78 17.25
CA ALA A 246 14.04 -16.40 17.68
C ALA A 246 15.32 -15.56 17.81
N THR A 247 16.49 -16.16 17.54
CA THR A 247 17.80 -15.52 17.63
C THR A 247 18.12 -14.81 16.32
N LYS A 248 18.54 -13.54 16.41
CA LYS A 248 19.06 -12.79 15.27
C LYS A 248 20.29 -13.51 14.70
N GLN A 249 20.35 -13.70 13.40
CA GLN A 249 21.45 -14.38 12.72
C GLN A 249 22.37 -13.41 11.99
N ALA A 250 21.80 -12.36 11.41
CA ALA A 250 22.56 -11.33 10.70
C ALA A 250 21.84 -9.98 10.76
N ASP A 251 22.60 -8.90 10.59
CA ASP A 251 22.06 -7.61 10.19
C ASP A 251 21.86 -7.56 8.67
N VAL A 252 20.81 -6.88 8.22
CA VAL A 252 20.58 -6.57 6.81
C VAL A 252 20.96 -5.11 6.57
N THR A 253 21.94 -4.87 5.70
CA THR A 253 22.44 -3.53 5.33
C THR A 253 22.67 -3.46 3.83
N PHE A 254 22.72 -2.25 3.27
CA PHE A 254 23.19 -2.07 1.90
C PHE A 254 24.72 -2.01 1.85
N GLU A 255 25.34 -2.67 0.88
CA GLU A 255 26.77 -2.52 0.55
C GLU A 255 26.94 -1.96 -0.87
N PRO A 256 28.01 -1.17 -1.12
CA PRO A 256 28.31 -0.63 -2.43
C PRO A 256 29.09 -1.65 -3.28
N PHE A 257 28.70 -1.75 -4.55
CA PHE A 257 29.35 -2.57 -5.57
C PHE A 257 29.68 -1.71 -6.77
N LEU A 258 30.75 -2.05 -7.48
CA LEU A 258 31.17 -1.36 -8.70
C LEU A 258 30.87 -2.26 -9.88
N GLU A 259 30.02 -1.79 -10.79
CA GLU A 259 29.97 -2.32 -12.15
C GLU A 259 31.05 -1.57 -12.93
N ASP A 260 32.05 -2.28 -13.44
CA ASP A 260 33.15 -1.71 -14.24
C ASP A 260 33.35 -2.57 -15.49
N ASP A 261 32.76 -2.11 -16.59
CA ASP A 261 32.95 -2.68 -17.92
C ASP A 261 33.52 -1.63 -18.91
N PRO A 262 34.02 -2.04 -20.08
CA PRO A 262 34.66 -1.11 -21.03
C PRO A 262 33.78 0.04 -21.56
N TYR A 263 32.47 0.00 -21.35
CA TYR A 263 31.48 0.97 -21.83
C TYR A 263 30.81 1.73 -20.70
N VAL A 264 30.72 1.14 -19.50
CA VAL A 264 29.94 1.64 -18.39
C VAL A 264 30.66 1.33 -17.07
N SER A 265 30.85 2.37 -16.24
CA SER A 265 31.40 2.24 -14.89
C SER A 265 30.54 3.05 -13.93
N TYR A 266 29.85 2.39 -13.00
CA TYR A 266 28.98 3.04 -12.01
C TYR A 266 28.86 2.21 -10.74
N TRP A 267 28.61 2.89 -9.62
CA TRP A 267 28.35 2.28 -8.34
C TRP A 267 26.87 1.94 -8.21
N TYR A 268 26.59 0.75 -7.71
CA TYR A 268 25.25 0.34 -7.31
C TYR A 268 25.29 -0.24 -5.90
N CYS A 269 24.13 -0.53 -5.31
CA CYS A 269 24.07 -1.16 -4.00
C CYS A 269 23.13 -2.35 -3.99
N GLU A 270 23.46 -3.34 -3.16
CA GLU A 270 22.58 -4.48 -2.88
C GLU A 270 22.41 -4.66 -1.38
N PRO A 271 21.25 -5.21 -0.93
CA PRO A 271 21.13 -5.67 0.43
C PRO A 271 22.05 -6.89 0.65
N VAL A 272 22.77 -6.87 1.76
CA VAL A 272 23.65 -7.96 2.20
C VAL A 272 23.33 -8.38 3.63
N LEU A 273 23.79 -9.58 3.98
CA LEU A 273 23.72 -10.19 5.30
C LEU A 273 25.07 -10.05 6.00
N LYS A 274 25.10 -9.34 7.14
CA LYS A 274 26.26 -9.24 8.03
C LYS A 274 26.08 -10.15 9.24
N PHE A 275 26.71 -11.32 9.21
CA PHE A 275 26.59 -12.32 10.27
C PHE A 275 27.33 -11.92 11.54
N TYR A 276 26.82 -12.34 12.69
CA TYR A 276 27.42 -12.01 14.00
C TYR A 276 28.58 -12.92 14.40
N ASP A 277 28.86 -13.97 13.62
CA ASP A 277 29.96 -14.92 13.85
C ASP A 277 31.33 -14.41 13.37
N GLY A 278 31.37 -13.20 12.78
CA GLY A 278 32.58 -12.56 12.30
C GLY A 278 32.97 -12.95 10.87
N SER A 279 32.12 -13.68 10.14
CA SER A 279 32.31 -13.85 8.70
C SER A 279 32.17 -12.52 7.94
N SER A 280 32.69 -12.48 6.71
CA SER A 280 32.34 -11.42 5.75
C SER A 280 30.83 -11.40 5.48
N PHE A 281 30.34 -10.32 4.87
CA PHE A 281 28.95 -10.26 4.43
C PHE A 281 28.69 -11.20 3.26
N SER A 282 27.44 -11.59 3.06
CA SER A 282 26.96 -12.30 1.86
C SER A 282 25.85 -11.51 1.20
N THR A 283 25.80 -11.47 -0.13
CA THR A 283 24.58 -11.05 -0.84
C THR A 283 23.45 -12.03 -0.54
N PHE A 284 22.22 -11.57 -0.71
CA PHE A 284 21.05 -12.44 -0.54
C PHE A 284 21.08 -13.61 -1.53
N GLU A 285 21.43 -13.34 -2.80
CA GLU A 285 21.54 -14.36 -3.85
C GLU A 285 22.57 -15.45 -3.50
N ALA A 286 23.75 -15.06 -3.00
CA ALA A 286 24.78 -16.03 -2.64
C ALA A 286 24.40 -16.87 -1.41
N PHE A 287 23.69 -16.29 -0.43
CA PHE A 287 23.31 -16.99 0.79
C PHE A 287 22.08 -17.89 0.60
N PHE A 288 21.01 -17.35 0.02
CA PHE A 288 19.78 -18.09 -0.27
C PHE A 288 19.93 -18.88 -1.57
N ASN A 289 20.76 -19.91 -1.53
CA ASN A 289 21.07 -20.74 -2.68
C ASN A 289 20.15 -21.98 -2.81
N ASP A 290 20.08 -22.53 -4.02
CA ASP A 290 19.28 -23.72 -4.39
C ASP A 290 19.69 -25.03 -3.70
N THR A 291 20.79 -25.04 -2.93
CA THR A 291 21.20 -26.22 -2.17
C THR A 291 20.64 -26.17 -0.76
N ASP A 292 20.88 -25.07 -0.05
CA ASP A 292 20.55 -24.94 1.37
C ASP A 292 19.10 -24.48 1.61
N PHE A 293 18.57 -23.62 0.72
CA PHE A 293 17.25 -23.02 0.85
C PHE A 293 16.24 -23.49 -0.20
N LYS A 294 16.55 -24.60 -0.88
CA LYS A 294 15.76 -25.13 -2.00
C LYS A 294 14.25 -25.14 -1.76
N ASN A 295 13.83 -25.67 -0.61
CA ASN A 295 12.40 -25.82 -0.32
C ASN A 295 11.69 -24.46 -0.18
N VAL A 296 12.38 -23.46 0.35
CA VAL A 296 11.84 -22.09 0.50
C VAL A 296 11.78 -21.41 -0.86
N ILE A 297 12.85 -21.52 -1.65
CA ILE A 297 12.94 -20.97 -3.02
C ILE A 297 11.88 -21.61 -3.92
N ASP A 298 11.83 -22.94 -4.01
CA ASP A 298 10.85 -23.67 -4.84
C ASP A 298 9.41 -23.30 -4.46
N ALA A 299 9.13 -23.07 -3.18
CA ALA A 299 7.79 -22.68 -2.72
C ALA A 299 7.44 -21.23 -3.08
N PHE A 300 8.41 -20.31 -3.02
CA PHE A 300 8.24 -18.92 -3.44
C PHE A 300 8.13 -18.81 -4.97
N ASP A 301 8.96 -19.53 -5.72
CA ASP A 301 8.89 -19.59 -7.18
C ASP A 301 7.58 -20.20 -7.65
N LYS A 302 7.11 -21.27 -6.99
CA LYS A 302 5.80 -21.84 -7.28
C LYS A 302 4.66 -20.86 -6.97
N LEU A 303 4.76 -20.07 -5.90
CA LEU A 303 3.80 -18.99 -5.63
C LEU A 303 3.77 -17.98 -6.78
N MET A 304 4.94 -17.52 -7.25
CA MET A 304 5.05 -16.57 -8.34
C MET A 304 4.55 -17.15 -9.68
N GLN A 305 4.94 -18.37 -10.02
CA GLN A 305 4.48 -19.08 -11.23
C GLN A 305 2.98 -19.33 -11.19
N ASP A 306 2.41 -19.70 -10.04
CA ASP A 306 0.97 -19.90 -9.91
C ASP A 306 0.21 -18.58 -10.09
N PHE A 307 0.77 -17.43 -9.70
CA PHE A 307 0.20 -16.11 -9.98
C PHE A 307 0.36 -15.69 -11.46
N ASP A 308 1.52 -15.97 -12.07
CA ASP A 308 1.77 -15.64 -13.47
C ASP A 308 0.84 -16.44 -14.41
N ASN A 309 0.62 -17.72 -14.11
CA ASN A 309 -0.32 -18.58 -14.84
C ASN A 309 -1.81 -18.18 -14.65
N MET A 310 -2.11 -17.20 -13.80
CA MET A 310 -3.46 -16.63 -13.64
C MET A 310 -3.71 -15.39 -14.50
N LEU A 311 -2.67 -14.83 -15.14
CA LEU A 311 -2.75 -13.71 -16.10
C LEU A 311 -3.00 -14.22 -17.53
#